data_AF-A0A9J6CUX3-F1
#
_entry.id   AF-A0A9J6CUX3-F1
#
_cell.length_a   1.000
_cell.length_b   1.000
_cell.length_c   1.000
_cell.angle_alpha   90.00
_cell.angle_beta   90.00
_cell.angle_gamma   90.00
#
_symmetry.space_group_name_H-M   'P 1'
#
loop_
_entity.id
_entity.type
_entity.pdbx_description
1 polymer ?
#
loop_
_entity_poly.entity_id
_entity_poly.type
_entity_poly.pdbx_seq_one_letter_code
_entity_poly.pdbx_strand_id
1 'polypeptide(L)'
;MPPFGKIEEFDPKTQNFEPYLERFEHLVTASEIVEAKRLPVLLTVIGPQAHEVLRSLVVPEVPGQKSYEDVKRLLKEQYSTISSVIAERCKFNRRVQQEGENVEAFIKELKHLVKG
;
A
#
# COMPACT_ATOMS: atom_id res chain seq x y z
N MET A 1 1.15 -29.66 -3.49
CA MET A 1 1.33 -28.48 -2.62
C MET A 1 2.67 -27.88 -3.02
N PRO A 2 2.77 -26.62 -3.48
CA PRO A 2 4.07 -26.10 -3.87
C PRO A 2 4.93 -25.82 -2.63
N PRO A 3 6.28 -25.80 -2.76
CA PRO A 3 7.24 -26.00 -1.66
C PRO A 3 7.53 -24.73 -0.84
N PHE A 4 6.90 -23.60 -1.17
CA PHE A 4 7.20 -22.30 -0.58
C PHE A 4 5.94 -21.68 0.04
N GLY A 5 6.11 -21.15 1.26
CA GLY A 5 5.04 -20.85 2.20
C GLY A 5 4.00 -19.83 1.74
N LYS A 6 2.86 -19.82 2.44
CA LYS A 6 1.78 -18.84 2.28
C LYS A 6 2.33 -17.44 2.59
N ILE A 7 2.26 -16.51 1.64
CA ILE A 7 2.47 -15.09 1.93
C ILE A 7 1.30 -14.60 2.79
N GLU A 8 1.59 -13.81 3.81
CA GLU A 8 0.56 -13.14 4.61
C GLU A 8 -0.20 -12.15 3.72
N GLU A 9 -1.48 -11.96 4.00
CA GLU A 9 -2.32 -10.99 3.29
C GLU A 9 -1.82 -9.56 3.52
N PHE A 10 -2.13 -8.66 2.59
CA PHE A 10 -1.75 -7.27 2.72
C PHE A 10 -2.67 -6.54 3.72
N ASP A 11 -2.09 -5.93 4.75
CA ASP A 11 -2.78 -5.05 5.69
C ASP A 11 -2.40 -3.57 5.44
N PRO A 12 -3.27 -2.78 4.79
CA PRO A 12 -2.99 -1.37 4.50
C PRO A 12 -2.92 -0.47 5.73
N LYS A 13 -3.26 -0.96 6.93
CA LYS A 13 -3.13 -0.20 8.18
C LYS A 13 -1.72 -0.25 8.76
N THR A 14 -0.99 -1.31 8.46
CA THR A 14 0.31 -1.62 9.09
C THR A 14 1.43 -1.80 8.08
N GLN A 15 1.12 -1.99 6.80
CA GLN A 15 2.09 -2.29 5.74
C GLN A 15 2.03 -1.27 4.60
N ASN A 16 3.18 -1.01 3.99
CA ASN A 16 3.27 -0.38 2.68
C ASN A 16 3.03 -1.42 1.58
N PHE A 17 2.43 -1.01 0.47
CA PHE A 17 2.06 -1.92 -0.60
C PHE A 17 3.28 -2.40 -1.41
N GLU A 18 4.29 -1.54 -1.61
CA GLU A 18 5.49 -1.87 -2.39
C GLU A 18 6.26 -3.07 -1.81
N PRO A 19 6.62 -3.12 -0.51
CA PRO A 19 7.26 -4.30 0.07
C PRO A 19 6.41 -5.57 0.01
N TYR A 20 5.07 -5.43 0.12
CA TYR A 20 4.17 -6.55 -0.06
C TYR A 20 4.26 -7.10 -1.49
N LEU A 21 4.25 -6.22 -2.50
CA LEU A 21 4.36 -6.60 -3.89
C LEU A 21 5.74 -7.24 -4.21
N GLU A 22 6.83 -6.75 -3.63
CA GLU A 22 8.15 -7.36 -3.75
C GLU A 22 8.16 -8.82 -3.24
N ARG A 23 7.55 -9.07 -2.07
CA ARG A 23 7.37 -10.45 -1.54
C ARG A 23 6.54 -11.32 -2.49
N PHE A 24 5.51 -10.74 -3.11
CA PHE A 24 4.70 -11.44 -4.11
C PHE A 24 5.52 -11.82 -5.35
N GLU A 25 6.36 -10.92 -5.88
CA GLU A 25 7.22 -11.20 -7.03
C GLU A 25 8.27 -12.28 -6.72
N HIS A 26 8.78 -12.32 -5.47
CA HIS A 26 9.62 -13.43 -5.00
C HIS A 26 8.86 -14.76 -4.95
N LEU A 27 7.59 -14.76 -4.50
CA LEU A 27 6.75 -15.96 -4.50
C LEU A 27 6.51 -16.47 -5.93
N VAL A 28 6.22 -15.56 -6.87
CA VAL A 28 6.07 -15.87 -8.30
C VAL A 28 7.32 -16.53 -8.86
N THR A 29 8.49 -15.98 -8.55
CA THR A 29 9.78 -16.51 -9.01
C THR A 29 10.09 -17.86 -8.38
N ALA A 30 9.99 -17.99 -7.06
CA ALA A 30 10.30 -19.22 -6.33
C ALA A 30 9.34 -20.38 -6.65
N SER A 31 8.10 -20.06 -7.01
CA SER A 31 7.06 -21.05 -7.35
C SER A 31 6.86 -21.25 -8.85
N GLU A 32 7.74 -20.66 -9.68
CA GLU A 32 7.69 -20.74 -11.15
C GLU A 32 6.30 -20.43 -11.72
N ILE A 33 5.63 -19.41 -11.16
CA ILE A 33 4.29 -19.01 -11.58
C ILE A 33 4.39 -18.34 -12.96
N VAL A 34 3.84 -19.01 -13.97
CA VAL A 34 3.71 -18.49 -15.33
C VAL A 34 2.88 -17.20 -15.37
N GLU A 35 3.19 -16.33 -16.33
CA GLU A 35 2.57 -14.99 -16.49
C GLU A 35 1.04 -15.02 -16.40
N ALA A 36 0.39 -15.94 -17.11
CA ALA A 36 -1.07 -16.10 -17.14
C ALA A 36 -1.71 -16.39 -15.77
N LYS A 37 -0.93 -16.86 -14.79
CA LYS A 37 -1.40 -17.17 -13.43
C LYS A 37 -1.08 -16.06 -12.43
N ARG A 38 -0.23 -15.09 -12.74
CA ARG A 38 0.19 -14.05 -11.78
C ARG A 38 -0.98 -13.24 -11.25
N LEU A 39 -1.83 -12.73 -12.15
CA LEU A 39 -3.01 -11.96 -11.75
C LEU A 39 -3.99 -12.78 -10.88
N PRO A 40 -4.46 -13.98 -11.31
CA PRO A 40 -5.30 -14.81 -10.46
C PRO A 40 -4.69 -15.08 -9.07
N VAL A 41 -3.38 -15.38 -9.01
CA VAL A 41 -2.72 -15.64 -7.73
C VAL A 41 -2.69 -14.38 -6.88
N LEU A 42 -2.32 -13.21 -7.43
CA LEU A 42 -2.32 -11.93 -6.70
C LEU A 42 -3.70 -11.63 -6.11
N LEU A 43 -4.76 -11.73 -6.91
CA LEU A 43 -6.14 -11.47 -6.45
C LEU A 43 -6.56 -12.40 -5.30
N THR A 44 -5.98 -13.60 -5.23
CA THR A 44 -6.31 -14.57 -4.19
C THR A 44 -5.49 -14.37 -2.91
N VAL A 45 -4.26 -13.86 -3.01
CA VAL A 45 -3.33 -13.73 -1.86
C VAL A 45 -3.23 -12.31 -1.28
N ILE A 46 -3.74 -11.29 -1.99
CA ILE A 46 -3.70 -9.90 -1.53
C ILE A 46 -4.58 -9.62 -0.32
N GLY A 47 -5.55 -10.50 -0.06
CA GLY A 47 -6.46 -10.38 1.06
C GLY A 47 -7.74 -9.60 0.72
N PRO A 48 -8.79 -9.76 1.55
CA PRO A 48 -10.13 -9.30 1.23
C PRO A 48 -10.25 -7.78 1.15
N GLN A 49 -9.60 -7.05 2.06
CA GLN A 49 -9.70 -5.59 2.09
C GLN A 49 -9.15 -4.95 0.82
N ALA A 50 -7.97 -5.39 0.38
CA ALA A 50 -7.34 -4.85 -0.83
C ALA A 50 -8.07 -5.27 -2.11
N HIS A 51 -8.63 -6.48 -2.12
CA HIS A 51 -9.48 -6.93 -3.21
C HIS A 51 -10.75 -6.08 -3.34
N GLU A 52 -11.43 -5.73 -2.24
CA GLU A 52 -12.61 -4.85 -2.26
C GLU A 52 -12.30 -3.44 -2.76
N VAL A 53 -11.14 -2.89 -2.36
CA VAL A 53 -10.65 -1.60 -2.88
C VAL A 53 -10.43 -1.69 -4.38
N LEU A 54 -9.72 -2.71 -4.86
CA LEU A 54 -9.50 -2.92 -6.28
C LEU A 54 -10.82 -3.07 -7.05
N ARG A 55 -11.78 -3.83 -6.50
CA ARG A 55 -13.09 -4.04 -7.09
C ARG A 55 -13.83 -2.71 -7.31
N SER A 56 -13.71 -1.79 -6.36
CA SER A 56 -14.31 -0.46 -6.45
C SER A 56 -13.62 0.44 -7.48
N LEU A 57 -12.30 0.27 -7.69
CA LEU A 57 -11.51 1.07 -8.63
C LEU A 57 -11.75 0.71 -10.10
N VAL A 58 -12.20 -0.50 -10.40
CA VAL A 58 -12.29 -1.01 -11.79
C VAL A 58 -13.71 -1.05 -12.36
N VAL A 59 -14.70 -0.52 -11.63
CA VAL A 59 -16.10 -0.45 -12.09
C VAL A 59 -16.19 0.28 -13.45
N PRO A 60 -16.97 -0.23 -14.44
CA PRO A 60 -17.90 -1.36 -14.39
C PRO A 60 -17.30 -2.75 -14.62
N GLU A 61 -15.99 -2.85 -14.86
CA GLU A 61 -15.30 -4.11 -15.07
C GLU A 61 -15.03 -4.86 -13.75
N VAL A 62 -14.42 -6.05 -13.86
CA VAL A 62 -14.00 -6.85 -12.70
C VAL A 62 -12.48 -6.98 -12.64
N PRO A 63 -11.86 -7.13 -11.45
CA PRO A 63 -10.40 -7.19 -11.33
C PRO A 63 -9.73 -8.23 -12.22
N GLY A 64 -10.37 -9.40 -12.42
CA GLY A 64 -9.86 -10.47 -13.28
C GLY A 64 -9.92 -10.19 -14.79
N GLN A 65 -10.56 -9.11 -15.24
CA GLN A 65 -10.57 -8.67 -16.63
C GLN A 65 -9.47 -7.65 -16.96
N LYS A 66 -8.76 -7.13 -15.94
CA LYS A 66 -7.64 -6.21 -16.11
C LYS A 66 -6.34 -6.96 -16.40
N SER A 67 -5.32 -6.24 -16.87
CA SER A 67 -3.97 -6.78 -16.95
C SER A 67 -3.31 -6.83 -15.57
N TYR A 68 -2.32 -7.71 -15.39
CA TYR A 68 -1.53 -7.78 -14.15
C TYR A 68 -0.85 -6.43 -13.83
N GLU A 69 -0.29 -5.78 -14.85
CA GLU A 69 0.40 -4.50 -14.70
C GLU A 69 -0.57 -3.35 -14.37
N ASP A 70 -1.78 -3.34 -14.94
CA ASP A 70 -2.80 -2.36 -14.56
C ASP A 70 -3.21 -2.51 -13.09
N VAL A 71 -3.41 -3.75 -12.63
CA VAL A 71 -3.75 -4.01 -11.22
C VAL A 71 -2.64 -3.57 -10.29
N LYS A 72 -1.37 -3.87 -10.61
CA LYS A 72 -0.21 -3.39 -9.85
C LYS A 72 -0.18 -1.87 -9.76
N ARG A 73 -0.36 -1.19 -10.89
CA ARG A 73 -0.35 0.27 -10.96
C ARG A 73 -1.47 0.87 -10.11
N LEU A 74 -2.71 0.42 -10.27
CA LEU A 74 -3.86 0.92 -9.52
C LEU A 74 -3.69 0.76 -8.01
N LEU A 75 -3.21 -0.40 -7.56
CA LEU A 75 -2.98 -0.65 -6.13
C LEU A 75 -1.83 0.21 -5.58
N LYS A 76 -0.72 0.35 -6.32
CA LYS A 76 0.37 1.25 -5.93
C LYS A 76 -0.11 2.68 -5.79
N GLU A 77 -0.83 3.20 -6.77
CA GLU A 77 -1.38 4.56 -6.75
C GLU A 77 -2.30 4.75 -5.53
N GLN A 78 -3.24 3.83 -5.32
CA GLN A 78 -4.20 3.90 -4.21
C GLN A 78 -3.53 3.87 -2.83
N TYR A 79 -2.56 2.97 -2.63
CA TYR A 79 -1.91 2.83 -1.32
C TYR A 79 -0.75 3.80 -1.10
N SER A 80 -0.15 4.34 -2.17
CA SER A 80 0.78 5.47 -2.08
C SER A 80 0.10 6.71 -1.52
N THR A 81 -1.13 7.02 -1.97
CA THR A 81 -1.91 8.15 -1.42
C THR A 81 -2.20 7.97 0.07
N ILE A 82 -2.54 6.76 0.49
CA ILE A 82 -2.82 6.44 1.90
C ILE A 82 -1.56 6.57 2.76
N SER A 83 -0.40 6.12 2.25
CA SER A 83 0.89 6.26 2.94
C SER A 83 1.29 7.72 3.11
N SER A 84 1.06 8.59 2.11
CA SER A 84 1.29 10.05 2.26
C SER A 84 0.46 10.63 3.40
N VAL A 85 -0.84 10.30 3.46
CA VAL A 85 -1.74 10.79 4.51
C VAL A 85 -1.33 10.29 5.90
N ILE A 86 -0.91 9.02 6.03
CA ILE A 86 -0.42 8.48 7.30
C ILE A 86 0.93 9.11 7.68
N ALA A 87 1.84 9.28 6.72
CA ALA A 87 3.13 9.92 6.95
C ALA A 87 2.99 11.39 7.37
N GLU A 88 2.09 12.14 6.74
CA GLU A 88 1.73 13.51 7.10
C GLU A 88 1.09 13.59 8.49
N ARG A 89 0.13 12.70 8.79
CA ARG A 89 -0.48 12.62 10.12
C ARG A 89 0.51 12.23 11.20
N CYS A 90 1.42 11.29 10.90
CA CYS A 90 2.50 10.92 11.81
C CYS A 90 3.50 12.06 12.02
N LYS A 91 3.86 12.81 10.97
CA LYS A 91 4.70 14.02 11.10
C LYS A 91 4.01 15.10 11.94
N PHE A 92 2.71 15.30 11.75
CA PHE A 92 1.90 16.23 12.54
C PHE A 92 1.78 15.79 14.02
N ASN A 93 1.45 14.52 14.26
CA ASN A 93 1.28 13.96 15.60
C ASN A 93 2.60 13.70 16.35
N ARG A 94 3.74 13.56 15.65
CA ARG A 94 5.07 13.45 16.27
C ARG A 94 5.67 14.79 16.68
N ARG A 95 5.02 15.92 16.40
CA ARG A 95 5.50 17.21 16.91
C ARG A 95 5.00 17.40 18.34
N VAL A 96 5.79 16.90 19.29
CA VAL A 96 5.67 17.28 20.71
C VAL A 96 6.42 18.60 20.89
N GLN A 97 5.77 19.61 21.47
CA GLN A 97 6.41 20.88 21.83
C GLN A 97 7.62 20.57 22.71
N GLN A 98 8.81 21.00 22.30
CA GLN A 98 10.02 20.76 23.10
C GLN A 98 10.01 21.62 24.35
N GLU A 99 10.58 21.11 25.44
CA GLU A 99 10.65 21.80 26.71
C GLU A 99 11.46 23.11 26.54
N GLY A 100 10.77 24.25 26.61
CA GLY A 100 11.34 25.59 26.34
C GLY A 100 11.01 26.19 24.97
N GLU A 101 10.27 25.51 24.09
CA GLU A 101 9.84 26.07 22.80
C GLU A 101 8.71 27.11 23.02
N ASN A 102 8.98 28.37 22.66
CA ASN A 102 7.96 29.43 22.65
C ASN A 102 6.84 29.07 21.66
N VAL A 103 5.59 29.27 22.08
CA VAL A 103 4.36 29.03 21.30
C VAL A 103 4.41 29.64 19.89
N GLU A 104 5.03 30.81 19.71
CA GLU A 104 5.17 31.43 18.38
C GLU A 104 6.13 30.65 17.44
N ALA A 105 7.20 30.07 17.98
CA ALA A 105 8.13 29.23 17.22
C ALA A 105 7.46 27.91 16.82
N PHE A 106 6.70 27.32 17.75
CA PHE A 106 5.90 26.13 17.49
C PHE A 106 4.85 26.36 16.38
N ILE A 107 4.12 27.48 16.42
CA ILE A 107 3.12 27.84 15.40
C ILE A 107 3.77 28.11 14.03
N LYS A 108 4.91 28.82 14.00
CA LYS A 108 5.63 29.15 12.75
C LYS A 108 6.07 27.88 12.02
N GLU A 109 6.57 26.93 12.77
CA GLU A 109 7.06 25.67 12.22
C GLU A 109 5.92 24.68 11.90
N LEU A 110 4.82 24.67 12.66
CA LEU A 110 3.59 23.98 12.25
C LEU A 110 3.10 24.48 10.89
N LYS A 111 3.15 25.80 10.64
CA LYS A 111 2.80 26.39 9.33
C LYS A 111 3.76 25.99 8.21
N HIS A 112 5.03 25.71 8.51
CA HIS A 112 5.98 25.18 7.54
C HIS A 112 5.70 23.72 7.16
N LEU A 113 5.22 22.90 8.10
CA LEU A 113 4.88 21.49 7.87
C LEU A 113 3.57 21.27 7.10
N VAL A 114 2.73 22.30 6.95
CA VAL A 114 1.47 22.25 6.19
C VAL A 114 1.67 22.56 4.69
N LYS A 115 2.88 23.00 4.28
CA LYS A 115 3.24 23.21 2.87
C LYS A 115 4.25 22.16 2.41
N GLY A 116 3.75 20.99 2.01
CA GLY A 116 4.55 19.94 1.37
C GLY A 116 3.68 18.77 1.00
#